data_AF-A0A397FJ34-F1
#
_entry.id   AF-A0A397FJ34-F1
#
_cell.length_a   1.000
_cell.length_b   1.000
_cell.length_c   1.000
_cell.angle_alpha   90.00
_cell.angle_beta   90.00
_cell.angle_gamma   90.00
#
_symmetry.space_group_name_H-M   'P 1'
#
loop_
_entity.id
_entity.type
_entity.pdbx_description
1 polymer ?
#
loop_
_entity_poly.entity_id
_entity_poly.type
_entity_poly.pdbx_seq_one_letter_code
_entity_poly.pdbx_strand_id
1 'polypeptide(L)'
;MTKRITKPTNLKYHDIWEEDDVCYQTTYIDLSRNDFCCNEIYEVLLGEGDGNCELSFGYDPVLREYFIGVRPEYGGTCQLIKYCPWCGKKFPKELLNEFIEELKKELNIKDDDIGFAEIRERTDIPEEFKSDAWWKKRSFY
;
A
#
# COMPACT_ATOMS: atom_id res chain seq x y z
N MET A 1 16.87 -18.80 -9.34
CA MET A 1 16.23 -19.81 -8.46
C MET A 1 15.68 -19.08 -7.24
N THR A 2 14.43 -18.67 -7.31
CA THR A 2 13.77 -17.91 -6.24
C THR A 2 13.04 -18.91 -5.33
N LYS A 3 13.33 -18.88 -4.03
CA LYS A 3 12.79 -19.84 -3.06
C LYS A 3 11.28 -19.63 -2.91
N ARG A 4 10.55 -20.75 -2.98
CA ARG A 4 9.12 -20.88 -2.70
C ARG A 4 8.87 -20.60 -1.21
N ILE A 5 8.10 -19.57 -0.87
CA ILE A 5 7.58 -19.35 0.48
C ILE A 5 6.27 -20.15 0.61
N THR A 6 6.18 -20.94 1.67
CA THR A 6 5.13 -21.97 1.89
C THR A 6 4.20 -21.65 3.07
N LYS A 7 4.05 -20.37 3.47
CA LYS A 7 3.08 -19.95 4.51
C LYS A 7 2.42 -18.62 4.12
N PRO A 8 1.10 -18.47 4.33
CA PRO A 8 0.29 -17.43 3.70
C PRO A 8 0.58 -16.06 4.30
N THR A 9 0.73 -15.06 3.42
CA THR A 9 0.77 -13.64 3.79
C THR A 9 -0.41 -12.98 3.07
N ASN A 10 -1.50 -12.76 3.80
CA ASN A 10 -2.80 -12.37 3.24
C ASN A 10 -2.84 -10.88 2.89
N LEU A 11 -2.10 -10.46 1.86
CA LEU A 11 -2.41 -9.21 1.17
C LEU A 11 -2.88 -9.53 -0.22
N LYS A 12 -4.19 -9.39 -0.41
CA LYS A 12 -4.77 -9.09 -1.70
C LYS A 12 -4.77 -7.57 -1.85
N TYR A 13 -3.85 -7.03 -2.65
CA TYR A 13 -4.12 -5.75 -3.29
C TYR A 13 -5.27 -6.00 -4.26
N HIS A 14 -6.30 -5.15 -4.22
CA HIS A 14 -7.55 -5.31 -4.95
C HIS A 14 -7.32 -5.74 -6.41
N ASP A 15 -8.06 -6.78 -6.83
CA ASP A 15 -8.21 -7.18 -8.22
C ASP A 15 -8.63 -5.95 -9.06
N ILE A 16 -7.81 -5.60 -10.05
CA ILE A 16 -8.25 -4.76 -11.17
C ILE A 16 -8.38 -5.72 -12.35
N TRP A 17 -9.54 -5.63 -13.01
CA TRP A 17 -9.97 -6.45 -14.14
C TRP A 17 -8.92 -6.51 -15.26
N GLU A 18 -8.81 -7.69 -15.88
CA GLU A 18 -8.09 -7.89 -17.13
C GLU A 18 -8.76 -7.09 -18.26
N GLU A 19 -8.19 -5.95 -18.63
CA GLU A 19 -8.16 -5.49 -20.01
C GLU A 19 -6.72 -5.06 -20.33
N ASP A 20 -6.12 -5.73 -21.32
CA ASP A 20 -4.94 -5.34 -22.07
C ASP A 20 -3.58 -5.20 -21.33
N ASP A 21 -2.92 -6.34 -21.10
CA ASP A 21 -1.45 -6.46 -20.97
C ASP A 21 -0.74 -5.76 -19.77
N VAL A 22 -1.43 -5.49 -18.66
CA VAL A 22 -0.78 -4.94 -17.45
C VAL A 22 -0.33 -6.06 -16.49
N CYS A 23 0.98 -6.19 -16.29
CA CYS A 23 1.58 -7.15 -15.35
C CYS A 23 1.79 -6.49 -13.98
N TYR A 24 1.00 -6.85 -12.98
CA TYR A 24 1.10 -6.29 -11.63
C TYR A 24 2.06 -7.10 -10.74
N GLN A 25 2.97 -6.39 -10.07
CA GLN A 25 3.87 -6.98 -9.08
C GLN A 25 3.14 -7.07 -7.73
N THR A 26 2.83 -8.29 -7.27
CA THR A 26 2.32 -8.51 -5.91
C THR A 26 3.45 -8.25 -4.90
N THR A 27 3.42 -7.10 -4.23
CA THR A 27 4.31 -6.83 -3.10
C THR A 27 3.69 -7.42 -1.84
N TYR A 28 4.28 -8.51 -1.34
CA TYR A 28 3.91 -9.11 -0.06
C TYR A 28 4.39 -8.20 1.07
N ILE A 29 3.47 -7.74 1.92
CA ILE A 29 3.79 -6.92 3.09
C ILE A 29 3.66 -7.81 4.33
N ASP A 30 4.63 -7.71 5.23
CA ASP A 30 4.62 -8.41 6.51
C ASP A 30 3.82 -7.58 7.52
N LEU A 31 2.49 -7.74 7.49
CA LEU A 31 1.54 -7.12 8.41
C LEU A 31 0.92 -8.18 9.32
N SER A 32 0.82 -7.85 10.59
CA SER A 32 0.22 -8.68 11.63
C SER A 32 -1.00 -7.99 12.24
N ARG A 33 -1.78 -8.72 13.04
CA ARG A 33 -2.90 -8.12 13.78
C ARG A 33 -2.48 -6.89 14.60
N ASN A 34 -1.26 -6.85 15.13
CA ASN A 34 -0.79 -5.75 15.98
C ASN A 34 -0.59 -4.43 15.22
N ASP A 35 -0.52 -4.49 13.89
CA ASP A 35 -0.39 -3.30 13.04
C ASP A 35 -1.71 -2.54 12.88
N PHE A 36 -2.82 -3.12 13.35
CA PHE A 36 -4.17 -2.61 13.16
C PHE A 36 -4.83 -2.16 14.47
N CYS A 37 -5.69 -1.15 14.35
CA CYS A 37 -6.38 -0.57 15.50
C CYS A 37 -7.53 -1.43 16.05
N CYS A 38 -8.12 -2.32 15.26
CA CYS A 38 -9.26 -3.17 15.65
C CYS A 38 -9.27 -4.46 14.82
N ASN A 39 -10.14 -5.41 15.18
CA ASN A 39 -10.24 -6.69 14.46
C ASN A 39 -10.92 -6.47 13.10
N GLU A 40 -11.89 -5.58 13.03
CA GLU A 40 -12.72 -5.35 11.85
C GLU A 40 -11.85 -4.91 10.65
N ILE A 41 -10.96 -3.93 10.84
CA ILE A 41 -10.04 -3.51 9.78
C ILE A 41 -9.03 -4.61 9.40
N TYR A 42 -8.60 -5.41 10.38
CA TYR A 42 -7.69 -6.53 10.13
C TYR A 42 -8.37 -7.59 9.26
N GLU A 43 -9.60 -7.98 9.60
CA GLU A 43 -10.38 -8.95 8.83
C GLU A 43 -10.76 -8.40 7.45
N VAL A 44 -11.08 -7.11 7.34
CA VAL A 44 -11.41 -6.50 6.03
C VAL A 44 -10.20 -6.42 5.10
N LEU A 45 -9.01 -6.10 5.62
CA LEU A 45 -7.80 -6.01 4.79
C LEU A 45 -7.10 -7.35 4.56
N LEU A 46 -7.10 -8.23 5.57
CA LEU A 46 -6.26 -9.45 5.62
C LEU A 46 -7.03 -10.73 5.95
N GLY A 47 -8.33 -10.65 6.24
CA GLY A 47 -9.16 -11.80 6.60
C GLY A 47 -9.39 -12.76 5.43
N GLU A 48 -9.81 -13.98 5.73
CA GLU A 48 -10.03 -15.07 4.77
C GLU A 48 -11.30 -14.89 3.88
N GLY A 49 -11.87 -13.69 3.85
CA GLY A 49 -12.98 -13.38 2.96
C GLY A 49 -12.57 -13.58 1.49
N ASP A 50 -13.54 -13.92 0.65
CA ASP A 50 -13.37 -14.02 -0.81
C ASP A 50 -12.89 -12.73 -1.49
N GLY A 51 -12.71 -11.64 -0.74
CA GLY A 51 -12.33 -10.31 -1.22
C GLY A 51 -13.55 -9.41 -1.45
N ASN A 52 -14.77 -9.88 -1.19
CA ASN A 52 -15.98 -9.07 -1.31
C ASN A 52 -16.20 -8.19 -0.07
N CYS A 53 -15.35 -7.18 0.09
CA CYS A 53 -15.75 -6.03 0.91
C CYS A 53 -16.62 -5.11 0.05
N GLU A 54 -17.83 -4.77 0.50
CA GLU A 54 -18.69 -3.79 -0.20
C GLU A 54 -17.99 -2.44 -0.36
N LEU A 55 -17.09 -2.11 0.57
CA LEU A 55 -16.19 -0.97 0.52
C LEU A 55 -14.88 -1.42 -0.12
N SER A 56 -14.46 -0.79 -1.22
CA SER A 56 -13.11 -1.00 -1.75
C SER A 56 -12.10 -0.34 -0.82
N PHE A 57 -11.77 -1.01 0.28
CA PHE A 57 -10.93 -0.46 1.34
C PHE A 57 -9.51 -1.00 1.18
N GLY A 58 -8.52 -0.11 1.23
CA GLY A 58 -7.13 -0.46 0.98
C GLY A 58 -6.16 0.20 1.95
N TYR A 59 -4.94 -0.34 1.95
CA TYR A 59 -3.81 0.15 2.72
C TYR A 59 -2.55 0.19 1.84
N ASP A 60 -1.89 1.34 1.78
CA ASP A 60 -0.56 1.49 1.20
C ASP A 60 0.49 1.43 2.31
N PRO A 61 1.34 0.39 2.36
CA PRO A 61 2.37 0.24 3.38
C PRO A 61 3.56 1.19 3.21
N VAL A 62 3.84 1.63 1.98
CA VAL A 62 4.95 2.53 1.66
C VAL A 62 4.61 3.91 2.23
N LEU A 63 3.35 4.32 2.09
CA LEU A 63 2.88 5.61 2.57
C LEU A 63 2.24 5.56 3.96
N ARG A 64 1.96 4.35 4.47
CA ARG A 64 1.17 4.14 5.69
C ARG A 64 -0.22 4.77 5.59
N GLU A 65 -0.80 4.74 4.39
CA GLU A 65 -2.06 5.40 4.06
C GLU A 65 -3.20 4.39 3.98
N TYR A 66 -4.36 4.79 4.49
CA TYR A 66 -5.59 4.03 4.34
C TYR A 66 -6.48 4.77 3.36
N PHE A 67 -7.15 4.03 2.48
CA PHE A 67 -7.97 4.63 1.43
C PHE A 67 -9.21 3.82 1.12
N ILE A 68 -10.20 4.49 0.52
CA ILE A 68 -11.34 3.87 -0.13
C ILE A 68 -11.20 4.10 -1.63
N GLY A 69 -11.04 3.02 -2.40
CA GLY A 69 -11.06 3.03 -3.85
C GLY A 69 -12.47 3.33 -4.38
N VAL A 70 -12.53 4.24 -5.35
CA VAL A 70 -13.68 4.42 -6.21
C VAL A 70 -13.44 3.54 -7.42
N ARG A 71 -14.45 2.71 -7.76
CA ARG A 71 -14.27 1.71 -8.81
C ARG A 71 -13.87 2.36 -10.16
N PRO A 72 -13.11 1.66 -11.02
CA PRO A 72 -12.64 2.20 -12.28
C PRO A 72 -13.77 2.76 -13.16
N GLU A 73 -14.94 2.12 -13.19
CA GLU A 73 -16.12 2.58 -13.94
C GLU A 73 -16.64 3.96 -13.52
N TYR A 74 -16.22 4.47 -12.36
CA TYR A 74 -16.57 5.79 -11.83
C TYR A 74 -15.39 6.77 -11.82
N GLY A 75 -14.33 6.49 -12.59
CA GLY A 75 -13.18 7.39 -12.77
C GLY A 75 -11.94 7.04 -11.95
N GLY A 76 -11.91 5.85 -11.32
CA GLY A 76 -10.66 5.24 -10.82
C GLY A 76 -9.85 6.11 -9.86
N THR A 77 -10.49 6.67 -8.84
CA THR A 77 -9.84 7.51 -7.83
C THR A 77 -9.79 6.82 -6.47
N CYS A 78 -9.08 7.37 -5.51
CA CYS A 78 -9.11 6.91 -4.13
C CYS A 78 -9.33 8.09 -3.17
N GLN A 79 -10.08 7.85 -2.10
CA GLN A 79 -10.28 8.79 -1.02
C GLN A 79 -9.45 8.36 0.18
N LEU A 80 -8.43 9.16 0.54
CA LEU A 80 -7.67 8.96 1.77
C LEU A 80 -8.57 9.16 2.99
N ILE A 81 -8.39 8.31 3.99
CA ILE A 81 -9.13 8.35 5.25
C ILE A 81 -8.17 8.49 6.43
N LYS A 82 -8.57 9.30 7.42
CA LYS A 82 -7.72 9.64 8.57
C LYS A 82 -8.13 8.94 9.87
N TYR A 83 -9.28 8.26 9.85
CA TYR A 83 -9.85 7.56 10.99
C TYR A 83 -10.39 6.21 10.54
N CYS A 84 -10.26 5.22 11.41
CA CYS A 84 -10.86 3.91 11.22
C CYS A 84 -12.39 4.02 11.18
N PRO A 85 -13.07 3.56 10.11
CA PRO A 85 -14.52 3.66 10.03
C PRO A 85 -15.25 2.72 11.00
N TRP A 86 -14.56 1.72 11.57
CA TRP A 86 -15.15 0.76 12.51
C TRP A 86 -15.01 1.19 13.97
N CYS A 87 -13.81 1.60 14.40
CA CYS A 87 -13.56 1.93 15.81
C CYS A 87 -13.33 3.42 16.08
N GLY A 88 -13.30 4.26 15.04
CA GLY A 88 -13.10 5.72 15.15
C GLY A 88 -11.69 6.14 15.53
N LYS A 89 -10.74 5.21 15.73
CA LYS A 89 -9.36 5.56 16.08
C LYS A 89 -8.69 6.29 14.93
N LYS A 90 -7.98 7.38 15.23
CA LYS A 90 -7.16 8.09 14.26
C LYS A 90 -6.05 7.18 13.74
N PHE A 91 -5.88 7.13 12.43
CA PHE A 91 -4.77 6.40 11.84
C PHE A 91 -3.43 7.07 12.16
N PRO A 92 -2.33 6.32 12.06
CA PRO A 92 -1.01 6.91 12.17
C PRO A 92 -0.78 7.98 11.11
N LYS A 93 0.29 8.76 11.30
CA LYS A 93 0.70 9.78 10.33
C LYS A 93 1.07 9.11 9.00
N GLU A 94 0.52 9.62 7.91
CA GLU A 94 0.95 9.31 6.54
C GLU A 94 2.40 9.77 6.31
N LEU A 95 3.12 9.07 5.44
CA LEU A 95 4.54 9.26 5.19
C LEU A 95 4.85 9.82 3.80
N LEU A 96 3.84 10.30 3.06
CA LEU A 96 4.02 10.80 1.69
C LEU A 96 5.09 11.89 1.57
N ASN A 97 5.03 12.89 2.45
CA ASN A 97 6.01 13.98 2.40
C ASN A 97 7.41 13.48 2.75
N GLU A 98 7.54 12.66 3.80
CA GLU A 98 8.80 12.04 4.20
C GLU A 98 9.38 11.15 3.10
N PHE A 99 8.53 10.38 2.43
CA PHE A 99 8.91 9.53 1.31
C PHE A 99 9.49 10.34 0.16
N ILE A 100 8.79 11.41 -0.25
CA ILE A 100 9.21 12.31 -1.31
C ILE A 100 10.56 12.96 -0.96
N GLU A 101 10.71 13.45 0.27
CA GLU A 101 11.96 14.10 0.70
C GLU A 101 13.15 13.13 0.73
N GLU A 102 12.96 11.87 1.17
CA GLU A 102 14.03 10.87 1.12
C GLU A 102 14.35 10.43 -0.32
N LEU A 103 13.36 10.33 -1.22
CA LEU A 103 13.63 10.07 -2.64
C LEU A 103 14.47 11.18 -3.28
N LYS A 104 14.14 12.45 -3.03
CA LYS A 104 14.92 13.59 -3.50
C LYS A 104 16.35 13.56 -2.96
N LYS A 105 16.49 13.25 -1.68
CA LYS A 105 17.78 13.28 -0.99
C LYS A 105 18.70 12.14 -1.38
N GLU A 106 18.18 10.91 -1.45
CA GLU A 106 19.01 9.72 -1.70
C GLU A 106 19.16 9.39 -3.19
N LEU A 107 18.14 9.68 -4.01
CA LEU A 107 18.14 9.35 -5.45
C LEU A 107 18.28 10.59 -6.35
N ASN A 108 18.34 11.79 -5.78
CA ASN A 108 18.46 13.05 -6.52
C ASN A 108 17.35 13.23 -7.58
N ILE A 109 16.14 12.74 -7.27
CA ILE A 109 14.93 12.91 -8.09
C ILE A 109 14.44 14.34 -7.94
N LYS A 110 14.12 15.02 -9.05
CA LYS A 110 13.61 16.38 -9.04
C LYS A 110 12.09 16.41 -8.88
N ASP A 111 11.54 17.54 -8.42
CA ASP A 111 10.09 17.72 -8.20
C ASP A 111 9.23 17.43 -9.44
N ASP A 112 9.74 17.76 -10.63
CA ASP A 112 9.08 17.52 -11.93
C ASP A 112 9.06 16.04 -12.35
N ASP A 113 9.85 15.18 -11.69
CA ASP A 113 9.96 13.75 -11.97
C ASP A 113 9.14 12.87 -10.99
N ILE A 114 8.34 13.47 -10.10
CA ILE A 114 7.63 12.77 -9.01
C ILE A 114 6.15 12.55 -9.37
N GLY A 115 5.90 11.69 -10.35
CA GLY A 115 4.60 11.03 -10.50
C GLY A 115 4.52 9.82 -9.57
N PHE A 116 3.64 9.81 -8.56
CA PHE A 116 3.62 8.71 -7.58
C PHE A 116 3.24 7.35 -8.19
N ALA A 117 2.34 7.37 -9.18
CA ALA A 117 2.01 6.18 -9.97
C ALA A 117 3.26 5.65 -10.72
N GLU A 118 4.11 6.57 -11.21
CA GLU A 118 5.30 6.26 -11.98
C GLU A 118 6.46 5.76 -11.11
N ILE A 119 6.55 6.19 -9.84
CA ILE A 119 7.59 5.76 -8.89
C ILE A 119 7.65 4.24 -8.73
N ARG A 120 6.50 3.56 -8.76
CA ARG A 120 6.46 2.10 -8.60
C ARG A 120 7.00 1.36 -9.83
N GLU A 121 6.81 1.94 -11.01
CA GLU A 121 7.20 1.38 -12.30
C GLU A 121 8.63 1.76 -12.69
N ARG A 122 9.18 2.80 -12.06
CA ARG A 122 10.55 3.25 -12.26
C ARG A 122 11.56 2.16 -11.86
N THR A 123 12.45 1.85 -12.80
CA THR A 123 13.52 0.86 -12.64
C THR A 123 14.75 1.43 -11.94
N ASP A 124 14.88 2.75 -11.88
CA ASP A 124 15.96 3.47 -11.21
C ASP A 124 15.71 3.66 -9.71
N ILE A 125 14.50 3.37 -9.23
CA ILE A 125 14.14 3.40 -7.82
C ILE A 125 14.36 2.01 -7.21
N PRO A 126 15.21 1.87 -6.17
CA PRO A 126 15.47 0.59 -5.53
C PRO A 126 14.19 -0.07 -5.00
N GLU A 127 14.10 -1.40 -5.14
CA GLU A 127 12.92 -2.18 -4.70
C GLU A 127 12.55 -1.98 -3.23
N GLU A 128 13.51 -1.62 -2.38
CA GLU A 128 13.24 -1.33 -0.97
C GLU A 128 12.34 -0.11 -0.76
N PHE A 129 12.37 0.89 -1.65
CA PHE A 129 11.43 2.04 -1.62
C PHE A 129 10.02 1.67 -2.07
N LYS A 130 9.83 0.51 -2.69
CA LYS A 130 8.51 0.03 -3.16
C LYS A 130 7.78 -0.79 -2.10
N SER A 131 8.32 -0.85 -0.88
CA SER A 131 7.75 -1.55 0.28
C SER A 131 7.99 -0.77 1.58
N ASP A 132 7.37 -1.20 2.67
CA ASP A 132 7.64 -0.64 4.01
C ASP A 132 9.00 -1.05 4.60
N ALA A 133 9.75 -1.93 3.92
CA ALA A 133 11.06 -2.38 4.36
C ALA A 133 12.03 -1.21 4.56
N TRP A 134 11.93 -0.17 3.74
CA TRP A 134 12.72 1.05 3.86
C TRP A 134 12.52 1.75 5.22
N TRP A 135 11.26 1.89 5.65
CA TRP A 135 10.90 2.55 6.91
C TRP A 135 11.31 1.72 8.12
N LYS A 136 11.10 0.39 8.04
CA LYS A 136 11.49 -0.56 9.09
C LYS A 136 13.00 -0.53 9.35
N LYS A 137 13.84 -0.38 8.30
CA LYS A 137 15.30 -0.26 8.45
C LYS A 137 15.76 1.01 9.17
N ARG A 138 14.98 2.09 9.09
CA ARG A 138 15.35 3.42 9.61
C ARG A 138 14.62 3.79 10.92
N SER A 139 13.99 2.80 11.57
CA SER A 139 13.30 2.95 12.87
C SER A 139 12.13 3.93 12.86
N PHE A 140 11.39 4.04 11.75
CA PHE A 140 10.12 4.78 11.69
C PHE A 140 8.91 3.96 12.20
N TYR A 141 9.18 2.75 12.70
CA TYR A 141 8.22 1.78 13.26
C TYR A 141 8.61 1.39 14.68
#